data_AF-A0A197SGF2-F1
#
_entry.id   AF-A0A197SGF2-F1
#
_cell.length_a   1.000
_cell.length_b   1.000
_cell.length_c   1.000
_cell.angle_alpha   90.00
_cell.angle_beta   90.00
_cell.angle_gamma   90.00
#
_symmetry.space_group_name_H-M   'P 1'
#
loop_
_entity.id
_entity.type
_entity.pdbx_description
1 polymer ?
#
loop_
_entity_poly.entity_id
_entity_poly.type
_entity_poly.pdbx_seq_one_letter_code
_entity_poly.pdbx_strand_id
1 'polypeptide(L)'
;MGRCVLTYLLIHGAAWLAISWTVPWEDESFPEIMALGAGMLLIIGVPTLLISVCAVSVHRRMDVARFRVLLGMALAPGVWPLIACGTGEPLVFQVTAQIAFAALIPAPLLPEDWEGEVG
;
A
#
# COMPACT_ATOMS: atom_id res chain seq x y z
N MET A 1 1.77 -8.91 12.35
CA MET A 1 1.56 -9.31 10.95
C MET A 1 0.14 -8.98 10.45
N GLY A 2 -0.94 -9.39 11.14
CA GLY A 2 -2.32 -9.08 10.70
C GLY A 2 -2.62 -7.59 10.44
N ARG A 3 -2.10 -6.67 11.28
CA ARG A 3 -2.24 -5.22 11.07
C ARG A 3 -1.58 -4.72 9.78
N CYS A 4 -0.38 -5.21 9.45
CA CYS A 4 0.33 -4.86 8.22
C CYS A 4 -0.48 -5.26 6.98
N VAL A 5 -1.02 -6.48 6.97
CA VAL A 5 -1.84 -6.98 5.87
C VAL A 5 -3.13 -6.17 5.75
N LEU A 6 -3.83 -5.94 6.86
CA LEU A 6 -5.06 -5.15 6.88
C LEU A 6 -4.84 -3.72 6.40
N THR A 7 -3.80 -3.04 6.89
CA THR A 7 -3.45 -1.67 6.46
C THR A 7 -3.21 -1.61 4.96
N TYR A 8 -2.47 -2.57 4.40
CA TYR A 8 -2.25 -2.62 2.96
C TYR A 8 -3.54 -2.84 2.17
N LEU A 9 -4.38 -3.79 2.59
CA LEU A 9 -5.65 -4.08 1.92
C LEU A 9 -6.58 -2.86 1.91
N LEU A 10 -6.64 -2.11 3.00
CA LEU A 10 -7.44 -0.89 3.09
C LEU A 10 -6.91 0.20 2.15
N ILE A 11 -5.59 0.42 2.12
CA ILE A 11 -4.98 1.43 1.25
C ILE A 11 -5.14 1.05 -0.23
N HIS A 12 -4.91 -0.22 -0.57
CA HIS A 12 -5.10 -0.73 -1.93
C HIS A 12 -6.56 -0.60 -2.37
N GLY A 13 -7.50 -0.99 -1.51
CA GLY A 13 -8.93 -0.83 -1.78
C GLY A 13 -9.33 0.63 -1.99
N ALA A 14 -8.83 1.54 -1.16
CA ALA A 14 -9.08 2.97 -1.29
C ALA A 14 -8.50 3.55 -2.59
N ALA A 15 -7.29 3.13 -2.99
CA ALA A 15 -6.68 3.53 -4.24
C ALA A 15 -7.51 3.08 -5.45
N TRP A 16 -7.97 1.83 -5.48
CA TRP A 16 -8.80 1.31 -6.57
C TRP A 16 -10.20 1.90 -6.60
N LEU A 17 -10.77 2.22 -5.45
CA LEU A 17 -11.99 2.99 -5.38
C LEU A 17 -11.79 4.38 -6.01
N ALA A 18 -10.72 5.10 -5.66
CA ALA A 18 -10.41 6.40 -6.25
C ALA A 18 -10.18 6.32 -7.77
N ILE A 19 -9.44 5.30 -8.23
CA ILE A 19 -9.21 5.01 -9.66
C ILE A 19 -10.53 4.80 -10.40
N SER A 20 -11.46 4.02 -9.82
CA SER A 20 -12.77 3.77 -10.45
C SER A 20 -13.64 5.01 -10.61
N TRP A 21 -13.38 6.09 -9.85
CA TRP A 21 -14.13 7.35 -9.91
C TRP A 21 -13.45 8.42 -10.77
N THR A 22 -12.14 8.31 -10.98
CA THR A 22 -11.32 9.38 -11.57
C THR A 22 -10.91 9.11 -13.01
N VAL A 23 -10.77 7.84 -13.38
CA VAL A 23 -10.46 7.46 -14.76
C VAL A 23 -11.75 7.45 -15.58
N PRO A 24 -11.76 8.08 -16.77
CA PRO A 24 -12.89 8.03 -17.69
C PRO A 24 -12.90 6.67 -18.40
N TRP A 25 -13.47 5.67 -17.74
CA TRP A 25 -13.66 4.34 -18.30
C TRP A 25 -14.72 4.39 -19.39
N GLU A 26 -14.31 4.28 -20.66
CA GLU A 26 -15.24 4.44 -21.79
C GLU A 26 -16.25 3.29 -21.89
N ASP A 27 -15.87 2.07 -21.47
CA ASP A 27 -16.67 0.85 -21.66
C ASP A 27 -16.74 -0.08 -20.43
N GLU A 28 -16.09 0.27 -19.31
CA GLU A 28 -15.95 -0.63 -18.16
C GLU A 28 -16.89 -0.27 -17.01
N SER A 29 -17.60 -1.27 -16.50
CA SER A 29 -18.49 -1.11 -15.36
C SER A 29 -17.72 -1.07 -14.04
N PHE A 30 -18.27 -0.39 -13.03
CA PHE A 30 -17.66 -0.32 -11.69
C PHE A 30 -17.21 -1.70 -11.14
N PRO A 31 -18.02 -2.78 -11.23
CA PRO A 31 -17.58 -4.11 -10.79
C PRO A 31 -16.38 -4.66 -11.56
N GLU A 32 -16.25 -4.37 -12.86
CA GLU A 32 -15.12 -4.83 -13.68
C GLU A 32 -13.83 -4.12 -13.28
N ILE A 33 -13.90 -2.82 -13.02
CA ILE A 33 -12.75 -2.04 -12.53
C ILE A 33 -12.33 -2.51 -11.13
N MET A 34 -13.30 -2.82 -10.26
CA MET A 34 -13.00 -3.37 -8.93
C MET A 34 -12.43 -4.79 -9.02
N ALA A 35 -12.88 -5.62 -9.97
CA ALA A 35 -12.32 -6.93 -10.24
C ALA A 35 -10.88 -6.83 -10.79
N LEU A 36 -10.61 -5.88 -11.67
CA LEU A 36 -9.26 -5.55 -12.13
C LEU A 36 -8.38 -5.15 -10.93
N GLY A 37 -8.89 -4.30 -10.05
CA GLY A 37 -8.18 -3.90 -8.83
C GLY A 37 -7.87 -5.06 -7.88
N ALA A 38 -8.80 -6.00 -7.74
CA ALA A 38 -8.57 -7.24 -7.01
C ALA A 38 -7.52 -8.12 -7.70
N GLY A 39 -7.51 -8.22 -9.04
CA GLY A 39 -6.47 -8.89 -9.80
C GLY A 39 -5.09 -8.25 -9.60
N MET A 40 -5.04 -6.92 -9.58
CA MET A 40 -3.81 -6.15 -9.35
C MET A 40 -3.28 -6.29 -7.93
N LEU A 41 -4.11 -6.68 -6.95
CA LEU A 41 -3.64 -7.06 -5.63
C LEU A 41 -2.72 -8.29 -5.68
N LEU A 42 -2.95 -9.23 -6.59
CA LEU A 42 -2.08 -10.41 -6.73
C LEU A 42 -0.73 -10.03 -7.34
N ILE A 43 -0.72 -9.13 -8.32
CA ILE A 43 0.49 -8.76 -9.08
C ILE A 43 1.34 -7.76 -8.29
N ILE A 44 0.71 -6.77 -7.66
CA ILE A 44 1.39 -5.65 -6.98
C ILE A 44 1.38 -5.87 -5.47
N GLY A 45 0.23 -6.29 -4.95
CA GLY A 45 -0.01 -6.41 -3.52
C GLY A 45 0.68 -7.58 -2.84
N VAL A 46 0.68 -8.76 -3.45
CA VAL A 46 1.37 -9.92 -2.87
C VAL A 46 2.88 -9.68 -2.77
N PRO A 47 3.60 -9.22 -3.81
CA PRO A 47 5.01 -8.86 -3.67
C PRO A 47 5.24 -7.78 -2.61
N THR A 48 4.39 -6.76 -2.57
CA THR A 48 4.46 -5.68 -1.57
C THR A 48 4.35 -6.23 -0.14
N LEU A 49 3.39 -7.11 0.10
CA LEU A 49 3.17 -7.73 1.40
C LEU A 49 4.33 -8.64 1.79
N LEU A 50 4.87 -9.43 0.86
CA LEU A 50 6.03 -10.29 1.11
C LEU A 50 7.25 -9.46 1.52
N ILE A 51 7.57 -8.42 0.74
CA ILE A 51 8.66 -7.49 1.04
C ILE A 51 8.46 -6.85 2.41
N SER A 52 7.24 -6.41 2.71
CA SER A 52 6.92 -5.71 3.96
C SER A 52 6.95 -6.63 5.17
N VAL A 53 6.50 -7.87 5.05
CA VAL A 53 6.60 -8.88 6.13
C VAL A 53 8.06 -9.21 6.42
N CYS A 54 8.89 -9.39 5.38
CA CYS A 54 10.33 -9.59 5.53
C CYS A 54 11.01 -8.35 6.12
N ALA A 55 10.63 -7.14 5.70
CA ALA A 55 11.19 -5.91 6.24
C ALA A 55 10.83 -5.75 7.73
N VAL A 56 9.57 -5.98 8.10
CA VAL A 56 9.10 -5.94 9.49
C VAL A 56 9.78 -7.00 10.36
N SER A 57 10.27 -8.12 9.84
CA SER A 57 11.06 -9.04 10.69
C SER A 57 12.46 -8.49 11.02
N VAL A 58 12.99 -7.58 10.19
CA VAL A 58 14.35 -7.02 10.31
C VAL A 58 14.36 -5.62 10.95
N HIS A 59 13.20 -4.96 11.09
CA HIS A 59 13.10 -3.56 11.56
C HIS A 59 13.74 -3.28 12.94
N ARG A 60 13.82 -4.28 13.83
CA ARG A 60 14.38 -4.13 15.19
C ARG A 60 15.85 -3.70 15.22
N ARG A 61 16.56 -3.74 14.09
CA ARG A 61 17.97 -3.37 13.98
C ARG A 61 18.21 -2.03 13.30
N MET A 62 17.16 -1.28 12.94
CA MET A 62 17.31 -0.09 12.09
C MET A 62 16.41 1.05 12.55
N ASP A 63 16.92 2.27 12.39
CA ASP A 63 16.15 3.49 12.61
C ASP A 63 14.86 3.51 11.77
N VAL A 64 13.78 4.01 12.36
CA VAL A 64 12.43 4.00 11.77
C VAL A 64 12.36 4.81 10.47
N ALA A 65 13.03 5.96 10.40
CA ALA A 65 13.03 6.77 9.18
C ALA A 65 13.80 6.06 8.06
N ARG A 66 14.98 5.51 8.39
CA ARG A 66 15.77 4.72 7.43
C ARG A 66 15.02 3.49 6.94
N PHE A 67 14.30 2.81 7.82
CA PHE A 67 13.44 1.69 7.47
C PHE A 67 12.37 2.08 6.45
N ARG A 68 11.64 3.17 6.69
CA ARG A 68 10.58 3.65 5.79
C ARG A 68 11.10 3.97 4.39
N VAL A 69 12.26 4.61 4.30
CA VAL A 69 12.88 4.95 3.01
C VAL A 69 13.30 3.70 2.24
N LEU A 70 13.99 2.75 2.90
CA LEU A 70 14.39 1.51 2.26
C LEU A 70 13.18 0.67 1.83
N LEU A 71 12.13 0.63 2.67
CA LEU A 71 10.88 -0.04 2.34
C LEU A 71 10.23 0.60 1.11
N GLY A 72 10.07 1.91 1.07
CA GLY A 72 9.52 2.62 -0.08
C GLY A 72 10.31 2.33 -1.38
N MET A 73 11.65 2.35 -1.32
CA MET A 73 12.48 1.97 -2.47
C MET A 73 12.29 0.51 -2.90
N ALA A 74 12.14 -0.41 -1.96
CA ALA A 74 11.89 -1.82 -2.26
C ALA A 74 10.50 -2.06 -2.86
N LEU A 75 9.53 -1.19 -2.58
CA LEU A 75 8.17 -1.27 -3.11
C LEU A 75 8.01 -0.63 -4.50
N ALA A 76 8.92 0.27 -4.89
CA ALA A 76 8.89 0.95 -6.19
C ALA A 76 8.91 0.00 -7.40
N PRO A 77 9.69 -1.09 -7.44
CA PRO A 77 9.60 -2.08 -8.51
C PRO A 77 8.24 -2.77 -8.57
N GLY A 78 7.48 -2.87 -7.47
CA GLY A 78 6.19 -3.56 -7.44
C GLY A 78 5.10 -2.88 -8.28
N VAL A 79 5.20 -1.57 -8.49
CA VAL A 79 4.21 -0.80 -9.28
C VAL A 79 4.57 -0.71 -10.77
N TRP A 80 5.69 -1.31 -11.20
CA TRP A 80 6.16 -1.28 -12.58
C TRP A 80 5.13 -1.70 -13.65
N PRO A 81 4.19 -2.64 -13.43
CA PRO A 81 3.27 -3.06 -14.50
C PRO A 81 2.30 -1.94 -14.89
N LEU A 82 2.07 -0.98 -13.99
CA LEU A 82 1.17 0.15 -14.23
C LEU A 82 1.77 1.19 -15.16
N ILE A 83 3.07 1.14 -15.45
CA ILE A 83 3.70 1.98 -16.48
C ILE A 83 3.17 1.63 -17.88
N ALA A 84 2.73 0.39 -18.09
CA ALA A 84 2.12 -0.03 -19.34
C ALA A 84 0.64 0.38 -19.48
N CYS A 85 0.06 1.01 -18.45
CA CYS A 85 -1.32 1.51 -18.51
C CYS A 85 -1.40 2.76 -19.41
N GLY A 86 -2.46 2.87 -20.20
CA GLY A 86 -2.68 4.04 -21.07
C GLY A 86 -3.05 5.33 -20.32
N THR A 87 -3.32 5.23 -19.02
CA THR A 87 -3.73 6.33 -18.14
C THR A 87 -2.76 6.46 -16.97
N GLY A 88 -2.52 7.70 -16.51
CA GLY A 88 -1.53 8.00 -15.48
C GLY A 88 -2.04 7.78 -14.05
N GLU A 89 -3.35 7.81 -13.87
CA GLU A 89 -4.04 7.76 -12.58
C GLU A 89 -3.76 6.45 -11.84
N PRO A 90 -3.86 5.25 -12.44
CA PRO A 90 -3.57 4.00 -11.73
C PRO A 90 -2.15 3.97 -11.15
N LEU A 91 -1.16 4.48 -11.91
CA LEU A 91 0.22 4.59 -11.47
C LEU A 91 0.36 5.57 -10.30
N VAL A 92 -0.20 6.77 -10.41
CA VAL A 92 -0.13 7.80 -9.35
C VAL A 92 -0.79 7.35 -8.06
N PHE A 93 -2.00 6.78 -8.13
CA PHE A 93 -2.71 6.29 -6.96
C PHE A 93 -1.97 5.12 -6.29
N GLN A 94 -1.40 4.20 -7.07
CA GLN A 94 -0.66 3.09 -6.48
C GLN A 94 0.71 3.48 -5.94
N VAL A 95 1.44 4.39 -6.58
CA VAL A 95 2.66 4.95 -5.98
C VAL A 95 2.32 5.64 -4.65
N THR A 96 1.24 6.42 -4.61
CA THR A 96 0.79 7.10 -3.39
C THR A 96 0.40 6.10 -2.31
N ALA A 97 -0.32 5.03 -2.66
CA ALA A 97 -0.64 3.92 -1.77
C ALA A 97 0.60 3.26 -1.17
N GLN A 98 1.63 2.99 -1.98
CA GLN A 98 2.88 2.40 -1.51
C GLN A 98 3.65 3.33 -0.57
N ILE A 99 3.67 4.64 -0.86
CA ILE A 99 4.29 5.64 0.01
C ILE A 99 3.54 5.73 1.35
N ALA A 100 2.21 5.82 1.31
CA ALA A 100 1.38 5.88 2.51
C ALA A 100 1.57 4.62 3.36
N PHE A 101 1.59 3.45 2.72
CA PHE A 101 1.83 2.19 3.40
C PHE A 101 3.22 2.11 4.03
N ALA A 102 4.27 2.50 3.30
CA ALA A 102 5.63 2.55 3.82
C ALA A 102 5.72 3.53 5.01
N ALA A 103 5.07 4.69 4.96
CA ALA A 103 5.05 5.65 6.05
C ALA A 103 4.33 5.12 7.31
N LEU A 104 3.33 4.27 7.13
CA LEU A 104 2.57 3.64 8.21
C LEU A 104 3.26 2.41 8.82
N ILE A 105 4.38 1.93 8.27
CA ILE A 105 5.16 0.81 8.83
C ILE A 105 6.56 1.27 9.26
N PRO A 106 7.08 0.83 10.42
CA PRO A 106 6.43 0.07 11.48
C PRO A 106 5.84 1.09 12.45
N ALA A 107 4.76 1.80 12.06
CA ALA A 107 4.14 2.70 13.01
C ALA A 107 3.36 1.86 14.04
N PRO A 108 3.60 2.04 15.34
CA PRO A 108 2.57 1.69 16.30
C PRO A 108 1.42 2.66 16.01
N LEU A 109 0.26 2.19 15.54
CA LEU A 109 -0.89 3.07 15.24
C LEU A 109 -1.49 3.71 16.52
N LEU A 110 -0.84 3.53 17.68
CA LEU A 110 -1.14 4.12 18.98
C LEU A 110 0.21 4.46 19.65
N PRO A 111 0.30 5.54 20.44
CA PRO A 111 1.48 5.80 21.26
C PRO A 111 1.72 4.61 22.21
N GLU A 112 2.97 4.17 22.38
CA GLU A 112 3.35 3.21 23.43
C GLU A 112 3.09 3.79 24.84
N ASP A 113 2.82 5.10 24.94
CA ASP A 113 2.53 5.86 26.16
C ASP A 113 1.03 6.06 26.46
N TRP A 114 0.11 5.29 25.84
CA TRP A 114 -1.27 5.24 26.34
C TRP A 114 -1.32 4.36 27.60
N GLU A 115 -0.59 4.76 28.64
CA GLU A 115 -1.04 4.51 30.00
C GLU A 115 -2.37 5.24 30.13
N GLY A 116 -3.46 4.49 30.30
CA GLY A 116 -4.72 5.10 30.69
C GLY A 116 -4.45 5.97 31.90
N GLU A 117 -4.79 7.26 31.81
CA GLU A 117 -4.85 8.15 32.96
C GLU A 117 -5.66 7.44 34.04
N VAL A 118 -4.96 6.88 35.03
CA VAL A 118 -5.53 6.59 36.33
C VAL A 118 -5.42 7.92 37.08
N GLY A 119 -6.45 8.75 36.90
CA GLY A 119 -6.72 9.94 37.69
C GLY A 119 -8.06 9.77 38.39
#